data_AF-A0A2V8MDA7-F1
#
_entry.id   AF-A0A2V8MDA7-F1
#
_cell.length_a   1.000
_cell.length_b   1.000
_cell.length_c   1.000
_cell.angle_alpha   90.00
_cell.angle_beta   90.00
_cell.angle_gamma   90.00
#
_symmetry.space_group_name_H-M   'P 1'
#
loop_
_entity.id
_entity.type
_entity.pdbx_description
1 polymer ?
#
loop_
_entity_poly.entity_id
_entity_poly.type
_entity_poly.pdbx_seq_one_letter_code
_entity_poly.pdbx_strand_id
1 'polypeptide(L)'
;MRSWFSISVIAVAVAISVFSLAAISGSGQSAAYRAPRTADGKPNLNGIWQAVNTANWDLQGHAAAKGPVPALGAVFSVPPGLGVVEGDEIPYLPAA
;
A
#
# COMPACT_ATOMS: atom_id res chain seq x y z
N MET A 1 -27.87 41.23 -38.88
CA MET A 1 -27.53 41.67 -37.49
C MET A 1 -27.84 40.60 -36.45
N ARG A 2 -29.05 40.04 -36.41
CA ARG A 2 -29.45 39.01 -35.41
C ARG A 2 -28.65 37.68 -35.47
N SER A 3 -28.29 37.20 -36.66
CA SER A 3 -27.52 35.94 -36.83
C SER A 3 -26.06 36.04 -36.40
N TRP A 4 -25.41 37.19 -36.62
CA TRP A 4 -24.03 37.43 -36.17
C TRP A 4 -23.93 37.53 -34.65
N PHE A 5 -24.96 38.08 -34.01
CA PHE A 5 -25.03 38.12 -32.55
C PHE A 5 -25.14 36.70 -31.95
N SER A 6 -25.94 35.82 -32.55
CA SER A 6 -26.08 34.43 -32.10
C SER A 6 -24.80 33.61 -32.28
N ILE A 7 -24.05 33.80 -33.37
CA ILE A 7 -22.78 33.10 -33.62
C ILE A 7 -21.73 33.49 -32.57
N SER A 8 -21.61 34.78 -32.26
CA SER A 8 -20.66 35.27 -31.25
C SER A 8 -20.97 34.73 -29.85
N VAL A 9 -22.25 34.62 -29.48
CA VAL A 9 -22.66 34.08 -28.17
C VAL A 9 -22.30 32.60 -28.04
N ILE A 10 -22.50 31.80 -29.11
CA ILE A 10 -22.14 30.37 -29.11
C ILE A 10 -20.62 30.19 -29.02
N ALA A 11 -19.85 30.98 -29.77
CA ALA A 11 -18.39 30.92 -29.74
C ALA A 11 -17.83 31.25 -28.35
N VAL A 12 -18.41 32.25 -27.67
CA VAL A 12 -18.03 32.62 -26.30
C VAL A 12 -18.39 31.53 -25.30
N ALA A 13 -19.59 30.93 -25.41
CA ALA A 13 -20.00 29.84 -24.53
C ALA A 13 -19.07 28.62 -24.66
N VAL A 14 -18.69 28.24 -25.89
CA VAL A 14 -17.74 27.15 -26.15
C VAL A 14 -16.36 27.46 -25.57
N ALA A 15 -15.86 28.69 -25.76
CA ALA A 15 -14.58 29.10 -25.19
C ALA A 15 -14.58 29.05 -23.65
N ILE A 16 -15.66 29.49 -23.01
CA ILE A 16 -15.83 29.42 -21.55
C ILE A 16 -15.86 27.96 -21.08
N SER A 17 -16.62 27.09 -21.75
CA SER A 17 -16.68 25.66 -21.38
C SER A 17 -15.33 24.95 -21.50
N VAL A 18 -14.56 25.23 -22.57
CA VAL A 18 -13.21 24.67 -22.75
C VAL A 18 -12.26 25.19 -21.67
N PHE A 19 -12.35 26.48 -21.31
CA PHE A 19 -11.53 27.06 -20.25
C PHE A 19 -11.90 26.50 -18.87
N SER A 20 -13.18 26.23 -18.59
CA SER A 20 -13.63 25.62 -17.34
C SER A 20 -13.16 24.17 -17.18
N LEU A 21 -13.03 23.40 -18.25
CA LEU A 21 -12.45 22.04 -18.20
C LEU A 21 -10.94 22.06 -17.93
N ALA A 22 -10.22 23.07 -18.44
CA ALA A 22 -8.79 23.24 -18.18
C ALA A 22 -8.49 23.77 -16.75
N ALA A 23 -9.49 24.39 -16.10
CA ALA A 23 -9.39 24.93 -14.74
C ALA A 23 -9.73 23.91 -13.64
N ILE A 24 -9.93 22.63 -13.97
CA ILE A 24 -9.96 21.55 -12.98
C ILE A 24 -8.53 21.36 -12.45
N SER A 25 -8.11 22.26 -11.57
CA SER A 25 -6.96 22.06 -10.72
C SER A 25 -7.14 20.73 -9.99
N GLY A 26 -6.26 19.76 -10.25
CA GLY A 26 -6.30 18.43 -9.63
C GLY A 26 -6.10 18.54 -8.12
N SER A 27 -7.18 18.78 -7.38
CA SER A 27 -7.24 18.88 -5.92
C SER A 27 -7.00 17.56 -5.17
N GLY A 28 -6.31 16.60 -5.83
CA GLY A 28 -5.91 15.31 -5.29
C GLY A 28 -4.45 14.94 -5.58
N GLN A 29 -3.69 15.78 -6.28
CA GLN A 29 -2.24 15.55 -6.45
C GLN A 29 -1.50 16.06 -5.21
N SER A 30 -1.53 15.25 -4.15
CA SER A 30 -0.52 15.37 -3.09
C SER A 30 0.87 15.27 -3.72
N ALA A 31 1.84 16.02 -3.20
CA ALA A 31 3.23 15.86 -3.60
C ALA A 31 3.60 14.36 -3.51
N ALA A 32 4.21 13.83 -4.55
CA ALA A 32 4.64 12.44 -4.56
C ALA A 32 5.56 12.20 -3.36
N TYR A 33 5.17 11.28 -2.47
CA TYR A 33 5.98 10.96 -1.30
C TYR A 33 7.36 10.47 -1.76
N ARG A 34 8.41 11.11 -1.24
CA ARG A 34 9.79 10.68 -1.43
C ARG A 34 10.29 10.04 -0.15
N ALA A 35 10.47 8.72 -0.18
CA ALA A 35 11.02 7.99 0.96
C ALA A 35 12.41 8.52 1.35
N PRO A 36 12.71 8.66 2.66
CA PRO A 36 14.04 9.03 3.13
C PRO A 36 15.11 8.06 2.64
N ARG A 37 16.33 8.58 2.43
CA ARG A 37 17.50 7.80 2.02
C ARG A 37 18.63 7.99 3.01
N THR A 38 19.50 6.99 3.09
CA THR A 38 20.76 7.06 3.85
C THR A 38 21.78 7.94 3.13
N ALA A 39 22.91 8.28 3.78
CA ALA A 39 23.96 9.13 3.20
C ALA A 39 24.61 8.52 1.94
N ASP A 40 24.67 7.19 1.85
CA ASP A 40 25.10 6.43 0.67
C ASP A 40 23.97 6.22 -0.37
N GLY A 41 22.82 6.85 -0.15
CA GLY A 41 21.73 6.88 -1.11
C GLY A 41 20.95 5.57 -1.23
N LYS A 42 20.93 4.69 -0.22
CA LYS A 42 20.04 3.52 -0.15
C LYS A 42 18.69 3.89 0.49
N PRO A 43 17.62 3.09 0.33
CA PRO A 43 16.40 3.29 1.10
C PRO A 43 16.68 3.28 2.61
N ASN A 44 16.13 4.25 3.33
CA ASN A 44 16.19 4.25 4.79
C ASN A 44 15.08 3.34 5.34
N LEU A 45 15.46 2.21 5.93
CA LEU A 45 14.52 1.23 6.52
C LEU A 45 14.42 1.34 8.05
N ASN A 46 14.97 2.39 8.66
CA ASN A 46 14.82 2.61 10.10
C ASN A 46 13.33 2.71 10.47
N GLY A 47 12.92 1.94 11.48
CA GLY A 47 11.52 1.80 11.88
C GLY A 47 10.79 0.62 11.23
N ILE A 48 11.43 -0.12 10.32
CA ILE A 48 10.92 -1.39 9.77
C ILE A 48 11.71 -2.53 10.41
N TRP A 49 11.02 -3.45 11.08
CA TRP A 49 11.60 -4.63 11.68
C TRP A 49 11.23 -5.88 10.88
N GLN A 50 12.19 -6.78 10.69
CA GLN A 50 12.00 -8.05 10.01
C GLN A 50 12.48 -9.19 10.89
N ALA A 51 11.67 -10.25 11.01
CA ALA A 51 12.11 -11.51 11.58
C ALA A 51 12.92 -12.30 10.54
N VAL A 52 14.14 -12.69 10.91
CA VAL A 52 15.05 -13.51 10.08
C VAL A 52 15.23 -14.91 10.67
N ASN A 53 14.12 -15.51 11.09
CA ASN A 53 14.02 -16.85 11.67
C ASN A 53 12.60 -17.40 11.47
N THR A 54 12.27 -18.54 12.08
CA THR A 54 10.94 -19.16 12.00
C THR A 54 9.85 -18.36 12.74
N ALA A 55 10.21 -17.38 13.56
CA ALA A 55 9.22 -16.49 14.20
C ALA A 55 8.50 -15.56 13.20
N ASN A 56 8.97 -15.51 11.95
CA ASN A 56 8.22 -14.94 10.83
C ASN A 56 6.90 -15.71 10.55
N TRP A 57 6.85 -17.01 10.88
CA TRP A 57 5.67 -17.85 10.64
C TRP A 57 4.74 -17.89 11.86
N ASP A 58 5.30 -18.11 13.05
CA ASP A 58 4.58 -18.07 14.33
C ASP A 58 5.57 -17.76 15.46
N LEU A 59 5.14 -16.94 16.42
CA LEU A 59 5.93 -16.59 17.60
C LEU A 59 6.07 -17.77 18.56
N GLN A 60 5.06 -18.64 18.66
CA GLN A 60 5.08 -19.84 19.48
C GLN A 60 5.75 -21.01 18.73
N GLY A 61 6.11 -22.04 19.49
CA GLY A 61 6.61 -23.29 18.94
C GLY A 61 5.58 -23.94 18.00
N HIS A 62 6.03 -24.41 16.84
CA HIS A 62 5.15 -24.98 15.83
C HIS A 62 5.82 -26.10 15.03
N ALA A 63 5.02 -27.10 14.67
CA ALA A 63 5.43 -28.15 13.75
C ALA A 63 5.36 -27.65 12.29
N ALA A 64 5.97 -28.40 11.38
CA ALA A 64 5.86 -28.13 9.95
C ALA A 64 4.39 -28.26 9.49
N ALA A 65 3.95 -27.39 8.60
CA ALA A 65 2.60 -27.43 8.05
C ALA A 65 2.59 -27.35 6.52
N LYS A 66 1.64 -28.04 5.90
CA LYS A 66 1.43 -27.99 4.45
C LYS A 66 0.95 -26.60 4.01
N GLY A 67 1.30 -26.20 2.80
CA GLY A 67 0.70 -25.03 2.16
C GLY A 67 -0.79 -25.23 1.86
N PRO A 68 -1.54 -24.15 1.57
CA PRO A 68 -2.99 -24.19 1.40
C PRO A 68 -3.45 -24.91 0.13
N VAL A 69 -2.59 -25.05 -0.89
CA VAL A 69 -2.95 -25.63 -2.19
C VAL A 69 -2.08 -26.85 -2.48
N PRO A 70 -2.61 -28.10 -2.38
CA PRO A 70 -1.82 -29.32 -2.53
C PRO A 70 -1.10 -29.44 -3.88
N ALA A 71 -1.72 -28.96 -4.96
CA ALA A 71 -1.14 -29.02 -6.31
C ALA A 71 0.17 -28.21 -6.45
N LEU A 72 0.43 -27.26 -5.55
CA LEU A 72 1.66 -26.47 -5.55
C LEU A 72 2.81 -27.13 -4.77
N GLY A 73 2.60 -28.32 -4.19
CA GLY A 73 3.63 -29.02 -3.42
C GLY A 73 4.05 -28.25 -2.17
N ALA A 74 5.35 -28.01 -2.01
CA ALA A 74 5.92 -27.32 -0.85
C ALA A 74 5.83 -25.78 -0.91
N VAL A 75 5.30 -25.20 -1.99
CA VAL A 75 5.14 -23.74 -2.06
C VAL A 75 4.15 -23.29 -0.98
N PHE A 76 4.52 -22.25 -0.22
CA PHE A 76 3.80 -21.76 0.95
C PHE A 76 3.71 -22.72 2.14
N SER A 77 4.52 -23.79 2.18
CA SER A 77 4.63 -24.64 3.38
C SER A 77 5.33 -23.89 4.52
N VAL A 78 4.94 -24.19 5.76
CA VAL A 78 5.54 -23.64 6.98
C VAL A 78 6.60 -24.62 7.51
N PRO A 79 7.86 -24.19 7.71
CA PRO A 79 8.87 -25.01 8.37
C PRO A 79 8.59 -25.15 9.88
N PRO A 80 9.09 -26.19 10.56
CA PRO A 80 8.96 -26.27 12.02
C PRO A 80 9.82 -25.20 12.71
N GLY A 81 9.38 -24.70 13.87
CA GLY A 81 10.06 -23.67 14.66
C GLY A 81 9.94 -23.88 16.16
N LEU A 82 10.97 -23.51 16.93
CA LEU A 82 11.01 -23.68 18.39
C LEU A 82 10.23 -22.61 19.18
N GLY A 83 9.76 -21.56 18.51
CA GLY A 83 9.17 -20.40 19.17
C GLY A 83 10.23 -19.44 19.74
N VAL A 84 9.78 -18.23 20.07
CA VAL A 84 10.57 -17.18 20.76
C VAL A 84 9.87 -16.67 22.02
N VAL A 85 8.69 -17.22 22.34
CA VAL A 85 7.92 -16.85 23.53
C VAL A 85 8.43 -17.64 24.74
N GLU A 86 8.81 -16.94 25.80
CA GLU A 86 9.17 -17.57 27.06
C GLU A 86 7.97 -18.31 27.66
N GLY A 87 8.14 -19.60 27.96
CA GLY A 87 7.04 -20.45 28.44
C GLY A 87 6.05 -20.89 27.36
N ASP A 88 6.29 -20.53 26.10
CA ASP A 88 5.51 -20.93 24.91
C ASP A 88 4.02 -20.51 24.92
N GLU A 89 3.65 -19.54 25.77
CA GLU A 89 2.27 -19.05 25.87
C GLU A 89 2.25 -17.52 25.78
N ILE A 90 1.51 -16.98 24.80
CA ILE A 90 1.33 -15.53 24.65
C ILE A 90 0.30 -15.06 25.69
N PRO A 91 0.65 -14.16 26.63
CA PRO A 91 -0.30 -13.70 27.63
C PRO A 91 -1.49 -12.99 26.98
N TYR A 92 -2.70 -13.45 27.28
CA TYR A 92 -3.93 -12.85 26.78
C TYR A 92 -4.59 -11.99 27.85
N LEU A 93 -5.15 -10.84 27.44
CA LEU A 93 -6.01 -10.02 28.30
C LEU A 93 -7.47 -10.43 28.06
N PRO A 94 -8.29 -10.62 29.10
CA PRO A 94 -9.68 -11.08 28.94
C PRO A 94 -10.59 -10.19 28.07
N ALA A 95 -10.19 -8.94 27.83
CA ALA A 95 -10.97 -7.95 27.08
C ALA A 95 -10.69 -7.96 25.56
N ALA A 96 -9.82 -8.84 25.08
CA ALA A 96 -9.49 -8.97 23.66
C ALA A 96 -10.50 -9.84 22.90
#